data_AF-A0A6P3QZ08-F1
#
_entry.id   AF-A0A6P3QZ08-F1
#
_cell.length_a   1.000
_cell.length_b   1.000
_cell.length_c   1.000
_cell.angle_alpha   90.00
_cell.angle_beta   90.00
_cell.angle_gamma   90.00
#
_symmetry.space_group_name_H-M   'P 1'
#
loop_
_entity.id
_entity.type
_entity.pdbx_description
1 polymer ?
#
loop_
_entity_poly.entity_id
_entity_poly.type
_entity_poly.pdbx_seq_one_letter_code
_entity_poly.pdbx_strand_id
1 'polypeptide(L)'
;MVRGTARAWAVLGPVLWGCGLALQGGMLYPRESASRERKDLDGLWSFRADFSDNRRQGFEQQWYRTPLRESGPTLDMPVPSSFNDVGQDGQLRGFVGWVWYEREATLPQRWTQDLGTRVVLRIGSAQYYAIVVSAASSRQGEWAGAAAEHSWGCLGLSGSQLFPDSLPPGAPYVDIICVNSYLSWYHDFGHLEVIQLQLATQFENWYRKYQKPIIQSEYGADAIVGLHHDPPLMFSEEYQKDLLEQYHVVLDQKRKEYVVGELIWNFADFMTDQSPPRVMGNKKGIFTRQRQPKGAAFLLRQRYWKLANETRYHWSAMKSQCVGMSPFTL
;
A
#
# COMPACT_ATOMS: atom_id res chain seq x y z
N MET A 1 34.05 -29.51 61.25
CA MET A 1 32.76 -30.21 61.11
C MET A 1 31.78 -29.21 60.52
N VAL A 2 31.14 -29.34 59.35
CA VAL A 2 30.95 -30.40 58.36
C VAL A 2 30.81 -29.71 57.00
N ARG A 3 31.30 -30.36 55.94
CA ARG A 3 31.21 -29.95 54.53
C ARG A 3 29.76 -30.00 54.03
N GLY A 4 29.36 -29.02 53.20
CA GLY A 4 28.07 -29.01 52.50
C GLY A 4 28.19 -28.45 51.09
N THR A 5 28.16 -29.36 50.12
CA THR A 5 28.06 -29.24 48.65
C THR A 5 27.39 -27.98 48.07
N ALA A 6 28.11 -27.21 47.25
CA ALA A 6 27.53 -26.32 46.25
C ALA A 6 27.47 -27.07 44.90
N ARG A 7 26.27 -27.50 44.49
CA ARG A 7 26.03 -28.07 43.15
C ARG A 7 25.87 -26.95 42.14
N ALA A 8 26.52 -27.15 41.00
CA ALA A 8 26.50 -26.31 39.82
C ALA A 8 25.09 -26.12 39.25
N TRP A 9 24.80 -24.88 38.82
CA TRP A 9 23.87 -24.59 37.73
C TRP A 9 24.58 -23.63 36.78
N ALA A 10 25.35 -24.22 35.85
CA ALA A 10 25.71 -23.57 34.61
C ALA A 10 24.58 -23.78 33.60
N VAL A 11 24.50 -22.85 32.65
CA VAL A 11 23.71 -22.90 31.41
C VAL A 11 22.25 -22.51 31.57
N LEU A 12 21.92 -21.27 31.20
CA LEU A 12 20.82 -20.90 30.31
C LEU A 12 20.84 -19.38 30.10
N GLY A 13 21.59 -18.94 29.09
CA GLY A 13 21.62 -17.55 28.64
C GLY A 13 22.56 -17.43 27.45
N PRO A 14 22.10 -17.82 26.25
CA PRO A 14 21.54 -16.82 25.35
C PRO A 14 20.48 -17.40 24.38
N VAL A 15 19.20 -17.13 24.58
CA VAL A 15 18.14 -17.47 23.59
C VAL A 15 17.30 -16.26 23.17
N LEU A 16 17.57 -15.06 23.70
CA LEU A 16 16.78 -13.85 23.39
C LEU A 16 17.55 -12.82 22.56
N TRP A 17 18.30 -13.25 21.55
CA TRP A 17 18.93 -12.33 20.59
C TRP A 17 18.73 -12.74 19.12
N GLY A 18 17.57 -13.32 18.79
CA GLY A 18 17.31 -13.94 17.49
C GLY A 18 16.15 -13.38 16.65
N CYS A 19 15.37 -12.39 17.11
CA CYS A 19 14.11 -12.02 16.44
C CYS A 19 14.00 -10.53 16.08
N GLY A 20 15.12 -9.90 15.74
CA GLY A 20 15.19 -8.47 15.41
C GLY A 20 15.84 -8.15 14.07
N LEU A 21 15.95 -9.10 13.13
CA LEU A 21 16.24 -8.73 11.74
C LEU A 21 14.92 -8.30 11.09
N ALA A 22 14.54 -7.05 11.34
CA ALA A 22 13.62 -6.36 10.45
C ALA A 22 14.18 -6.50 9.03
N LEU A 23 13.46 -7.22 8.16
CA LEU A 23 13.81 -7.31 6.76
C LEU A 23 13.99 -5.88 6.24
N GLN A 24 15.21 -5.51 5.82
CA GLN A 24 15.46 -4.27 5.10
C GLN A 24 14.56 -4.29 3.86
N GLY A 25 13.48 -3.50 3.90
CA GLY A 25 12.38 -3.57 2.94
C GLY A 25 11.36 -4.65 3.30
N GLY A 26 10.08 -4.25 3.37
CA GLY A 26 8.96 -5.16 3.61
C GLY A 26 8.98 -6.38 2.68
N MET A 27 8.26 -7.44 3.06
CA MET A 27 8.25 -8.76 2.40
C MET A 27 8.08 -8.74 0.86
N LEU A 28 7.55 -7.64 0.29
CA LEU A 28 7.24 -7.46 -1.12
C LEU A 28 8.05 -6.33 -1.81
N TYR A 29 9.16 -5.89 -1.23
CA TYR A 29 10.00 -4.83 -1.81
C TYR A 29 11.00 -5.40 -2.83
N PRO A 30 11.25 -4.75 -3.99
CA PRO A 30 12.22 -5.23 -4.97
C PRO A 30 13.61 -5.40 -4.36
N ARG A 31 14.24 -6.54 -4.64
CA ARG A 31 15.59 -6.86 -4.20
C ARG A 31 16.51 -7.04 -5.38
N GLU A 32 17.79 -6.76 -5.16
CA GLU A 32 18.82 -7.10 -6.13
C GLU A 32 18.93 -8.61 -6.29
N SER A 33 19.22 -9.05 -7.50
CA SER A 33 19.44 -10.45 -7.84
C SER A 33 20.41 -10.54 -9.02
N ALA A 34 20.81 -11.75 -9.40
CA ALA A 34 21.64 -11.97 -10.58
C ALA A 34 21.04 -11.43 -11.90
N SER A 35 19.71 -11.24 -11.94
CA SER A 35 18.98 -10.73 -13.11
C SER A 35 18.37 -9.34 -12.92
N ARG A 36 18.54 -8.71 -11.74
CA ARG A 36 17.94 -7.41 -11.41
C ARG A 36 18.91 -6.56 -10.59
N GLU A 37 19.31 -5.42 -11.14
CA GLU A 37 20.05 -4.40 -10.40
C GLU A 37 19.09 -3.35 -9.85
N ARG A 38 19.39 -2.76 -8.69
CA ARG A 38 18.57 -1.73 -8.05
C ARG A 38 19.42 -0.51 -7.73
N LYS A 39 18.96 0.66 -8.17
CA LYS A 39 19.50 1.95 -7.72
C LYS A 39 18.48 2.58 -6.80
N ASP A 40 18.89 2.83 -5.57
CA ASP A 40 18.05 3.52 -4.60
C ASP A 40 18.04 5.03 -4.89
N LEU A 41 16.86 5.63 -4.83
CA LEU A 41 16.66 7.07 -4.95
C LEU A 41 16.22 7.70 -3.62
N ASP A 42 16.15 6.91 -2.55
CA ASP A 42 15.91 7.39 -1.20
C ASP A 42 17.01 8.38 -0.76
N GLY A 43 16.65 9.29 0.16
CA GLY A 43 17.54 10.31 0.68
C GLY A 43 16.92 11.70 0.64
N LEU A 44 17.76 12.73 0.55
CA LEU A 44 17.31 14.13 0.49
C LEU A 44 16.98 14.53 -0.94
N TRP A 45 15.76 15.03 -1.12
CA TRP A 45 15.22 15.58 -2.37
C TRP A 45 14.98 17.07 -2.21
N SER A 46 15.21 17.83 -3.27
CA SER A 46 14.77 19.22 -3.35
C SER A 46 13.25 19.23 -3.39
N PHE A 47 12.63 19.95 -2.47
CA PHE A 47 11.19 19.97 -2.29
C PHE A 47 10.63 21.38 -2.36
N ARG A 48 9.44 21.51 -2.95
CA ARG A 48 8.67 22.75 -2.91
C ARG A 48 7.17 22.49 -2.96
N ALA A 49 6.43 23.14 -2.08
CA ALA A 49 4.98 23.19 -2.16
C ALA A 49 4.53 24.40 -3.01
N ASP A 50 3.48 24.21 -3.81
CA ASP A 50 2.86 25.29 -4.57
C ASP A 50 1.87 26.08 -3.71
N PHE A 51 2.35 27.16 -3.06
CA PHE A 51 1.54 28.00 -2.19
C PHE A 51 0.68 29.04 -2.94
N SER A 52 0.57 28.97 -4.28
CA SER A 52 -0.34 29.87 -5.00
C SER A 52 -1.80 29.62 -4.63
N ASP A 53 -2.66 30.63 -4.80
CA ASP A 53 -4.09 30.49 -4.46
C ASP A 53 -4.77 29.36 -5.25
N ASN A 54 -4.36 29.17 -6.51
CA ASN A 54 -4.89 28.14 -7.40
C ASN A 54 -4.15 26.80 -7.34
N ARG A 55 -3.04 26.71 -6.60
CA ARG A 55 -2.16 25.53 -6.48
C ARG A 55 -1.64 25.00 -7.83
N ARG A 56 -1.53 25.86 -8.85
CA ARG A 56 -1.15 25.48 -10.22
C ARG A 56 0.02 26.29 -10.79
N GLN A 57 0.62 27.18 -10.01
CA GLN A 57 1.75 27.99 -10.43
C GLN A 57 2.90 27.13 -10.96
N GLY A 58 3.18 25.99 -10.33
CA GLY A 58 4.27 25.11 -10.79
C GLY A 58 4.06 24.53 -12.19
N PHE A 59 2.80 24.32 -12.59
CA PHE A 59 2.47 23.91 -13.95
C PHE A 59 2.51 25.08 -14.93
N GLU A 60 1.93 26.21 -14.55
CA GLU A 60 1.87 27.43 -15.36
C GLU A 60 3.27 27.94 -15.71
N GLN A 61 4.17 27.92 -14.73
CA GLN A 61 5.57 28.33 -14.88
C GLN A 61 6.50 27.18 -15.29
N GLN A 62 5.97 25.97 -15.45
CA GLN A 62 6.72 24.80 -15.91
C GLN A 62 7.97 24.50 -15.07
N TRP A 63 7.83 24.47 -13.74
CA TRP A 63 8.97 24.25 -12.81
C TRP A 63 9.77 22.98 -13.07
N TYR A 64 9.20 22.00 -13.79
CA TYR A 64 9.87 20.76 -14.20
C TYR A 64 10.87 20.90 -15.36
N ARG A 65 10.98 22.07 -15.99
CA ARG A 65 11.88 22.27 -17.16
C ARG A 65 13.30 22.69 -16.79
N THR A 66 13.48 23.25 -15.60
CA THR A 66 14.75 23.74 -15.07
C THR A 66 14.94 23.21 -13.65
N PRO A 67 16.17 23.22 -13.09
CA PRO A 67 16.38 22.85 -11.69
C PRO A 67 15.39 23.58 -10.77
N LEU A 68 14.74 22.86 -9.86
CA LEU A 68 13.62 23.38 -9.05
C LEU A 68 14.02 24.64 -8.27
N ARG A 69 15.27 24.71 -7.81
CA ARG A 69 15.86 25.89 -7.15
C ARG A 69 15.81 27.18 -7.97
N GLU A 70 15.76 27.10 -9.31
CA GLU A 70 15.68 28.27 -10.19
C GLU A 70 14.28 28.89 -10.21
N SER A 71 13.25 28.09 -9.92
CA SER A 71 11.89 28.60 -9.75
C SER A 71 11.70 29.38 -8.44
N GLY A 72 12.66 29.31 -7.51
CA GLY A 72 12.63 29.91 -6.17
C GLY A 72 13.03 28.93 -5.04
N PRO A 73 12.82 29.30 -3.76
CA PRO A 73 13.34 28.56 -2.62
C PRO A 73 12.84 27.11 -2.54
N THR A 74 13.75 26.20 -2.20
CA THR A 74 13.49 24.77 -1.98
C THR A 74 13.87 24.35 -0.57
N LEU A 75 13.26 23.27 -0.09
CA LEU A 75 13.58 22.61 1.17
C LEU A 75 14.23 21.25 0.90
N ASP A 76 15.15 20.82 1.75
CA ASP A 76 15.65 19.45 1.72
C ASP A 76 14.62 18.54 2.41
N MET A 77 13.97 17.68 1.62
CA MET A 77 12.96 16.75 2.12
C MET A 77 13.50 15.31 2.13
N PRO A 78 13.49 14.61 3.26
CA PRO A 78 13.80 13.19 3.29
C PRO A 78 12.72 12.40 2.54
N VAL A 79 13.13 11.49 1.68
CA VAL A 79 12.24 10.58 0.94
C VAL A 79 12.71 9.15 1.19
N PRO A 80 11.80 8.22 1.57
CA PRO A 80 10.37 8.40 1.75
C PRO A 80 10.02 9.12 3.07
N SER A 81 9.08 10.07 3.03
CA SER A 81 8.47 10.65 4.23
C SER A 81 7.09 11.25 3.92
N SER A 82 6.31 11.49 4.97
CA SER A 82 5.11 12.35 4.90
C SER A 82 5.56 13.80 5.07
N PHE A 83 5.61 14.58 3.99
CA PHE A 83 6.15 15.95 4.05
C PHE A 83 5.44 16.84 5.06
N ASN A 84 4.14 16.60 5.32
CA ASN A 84 3.35 17.33 6.30
C ASN A 84 3.89 17.16 7.73
N ASP A 85 4.64 16.09 8.00
CA ASP A 85 5.11 15.71 9.35
C ASP A 85 6.62 15.92 9.56
N VAL A 86 7.35 16.39 8.55
CA VAL A 86 8.82 16.58 8.65
C VAL A 86 9.20 17.95 9.20
N GLY A 87 8.57 19.01 8.69
CA GLY A 87 8.93 20.39 9.01
C GLY A 87 8.25 20.96 10.26
N GLN A 88 8.71 22.13 10.70
CA GLN A 88 8.05 22.91 11.76
C GLN A 88 7.08 23.97 11.21
N ASP A 89 7.01 24.13 9.88
CA ASP A 89 6.14 25.11 9.24
C ASP A 89 4.67 24.69 9.32
N GLY A 90 3.86 25.50 10.00
CA GLY A 90 2.43 25.28 10.15
C GLY A 90 1.67 25.35 8.83
N GLN A 91 2.13 26.15 7.86
CA GLN A 91 1.51 26.22 6.54
C GLN A 91 1.72 24.92 5.78
N LEU A 92 2.96 24.39 5.78
CA LEU A 92 3.28 23.12 5.15
C LEU A 92 2.56 21.94 5.81
N ARG A 93 2.43 21.95 7.15
CA ARG A 93 1.72 20.91 7.90
C ARG A 93 0.25 20.78 7.49
N GLY A 94 -0.42 21.92 7.26
CA GLY A 94 -1.80 21.97 6.78
C GLY A 94 -1.95 22.03 5.27
N PHE A 95 -0.85 21.92 4.51
CA PHE A 95 -0.87 22.11 3.07
C PHE A 95 -1.52 20.94 2.35
N VAL A 96 -2.45 21.27 1.45
CA VAL A 96 -3.12 20.35 0.53
C VAL A 96 -3.07 20.91 -0.87
N GLY A 97 -2.42 20.22 -1.79
CA GLY A 97 -2.24 20.64 -3.18
C GLY A 97 -1.02 19.99 -3.81
N TRP A 98 -0.50 20.63 -4.86
CA TRP A 98 0.66 20.15 -5.59
C TRP A 98 1.96 20.42 -4.85
N VAL A 99 2.77 19.38 -4.73
CA VAL A 99 4.14 19.43 -4.22
C VAL A 99 5.10 18.86 -5.25
N TRP A 100 6.28 19.44 -5.31
CA TRP A 100 7.32 19.15 -6.28
C TRP A 100 8.51 18.54 -5.56
N TYR A 101 8.97 17.41 -6.08
CA TYR A 101 10.16 16.72 -5.61
C TYR A 101 11.14 16.59 -6.78
N GLU A 102 12.40 16.97 -6.54
CA GLU A 102 13.50 16.85 -7.49
C GLU A 102 14.67 16.10 -6.87
N ARG A 103 15.23 15.16 -7.64
CA ARG A 103 16.44 14.44 -7.27
C ARG A 103 17.31 14.20 -8.50
N GLU A 104 18.57 14.56 -8.36
CA GLU A 104 19.63 14.18 -9.29
C GLU A 104 20.22 12.84 -8.88
N ALA A 105 20.36 11.93 -9.85
CA ALA A 105 20.95 10.61 -9.63
C ALA A 105 21.70 10.16 -10.88
N THR A 106 22.93 9.69 -10.67
CA THR A 106 23.75 9.08 -11.72
C THR A 106 23.37 7.61 -11.89
N LEU A 107 23.01 7.23 -13.12
CA LEU A 107 22.66 5.86 -13.47
C LEU A 107 23.88 5.10 -14.03
N PRO A 108 23.98 3.78 -13.80
CA PRO A 108 24.98 2.95 -14.48
C PRO A 108 24.88 3.09 -16.00
N GLN A 109 26.00 3.28 -16.68
CA GLN A 109 26.04 3.47 -18.14
C GLN A 109 25.38 2.32 -18.92
N ARG A 110 25.44 1.09 -18.39
CA ARG A 110 24.75 -0.08 -18.96
C ARG A 110 23.22 0.08 -19.04
N TRP A 111 22.60 0.86 -18.14
CA TRP A 111 21.16 1.10 -18.14
C TRP A 111 20.73 2.03 -19.28
N THR A 112 21.65 2.87 -19.79
CA THR A 112 21.33 3.89 -20.79
C THR A 112 21.85 3.54 -22.19
N GLN A 113 22.88 2.69 -22.29
CA GLN A 113 23.48 2.32 -23.58
C GLN A 113 22.88 1.07 -24.22
N ASP A 114 22.45 0.10 -23.42
CA ASP A 114 21.82 -1.11 -23.94
C ASP A 114 20.32 -0.87 -24.15
N LEU A 115 19.91 -0.74 -25.42
CA LEU A 115 18.51 -0.57 -25.81
C LEU A 115 17.64 -1.79 -25.46
N GLY A 116 18.25 -2.95 -25.20
CA GLY A 116 17.55 -4.15 -24.70
C GLY A 116 17.34 -4.15 -23.19
N THR A 117 18.05 -3.30 -22.44
CA THR A 117 17.94 -3.24 -20.98
C THR A 117 16.69 -2.46 -20.57
N ARG A 118 15.78 -3.14 -19.87
CA ARG A 118 14.56 -2.52 -19.32
C ARG A 118 14.87 -1.81 -18.02
N VAL A 119 14.75 -0.49 -18.02
CA VAL A 119 14.85 0.37 -16.83
C VAL A 119 13.45 0.75 -16.35
N VAL A 120 13.16 0.57 -15.06
CA VAL A 120 11.85 0.89 -14.46
C VAL A 120 12.06 1.79 -13.26
N LEU A 121 11.40 2.95 -13.25
CA LEU A 121 11.28 3.79 -12.06
C LEU A 121 10.15 3.26 -11.18
N ARG A 122 10.47 2.91 -9.93
CA ARG A 122 9.47 2.50 -8.94
C ARG A 122 9.24 3.62 -7.92
N ILE A 123 7.99 4.05 -7.81
CA ILE A 123 7.55 4.99 -6.79
C ILE A 123 6.75 4.23 -5.74
N GLY A 124 7.27 4.18 -4.51
CA GLY A 124 6.70 3.34 -3.44
C GLY A 124 5.61 4.00 -2.60
N SER A 125 5.53 5.33 -2.57
CA SER A 125 4.66 6.07 -1.63
C SER A 125 4.19 7.41 -2.16
N ALA A 126 3.91 7.51 -3.47
CA ALA A 126 3.08 8.62 -3.96
C ALA A 126 1.63 8.35 -3.55
N GLN A 127 0.94 9.33 -2.99
CA GLN A 127 -0.49 9.20 -2.70
C GLN A 127 -1.26 9.83 -3.88
N TYR A 128 -2.40 9.25 -4.27
CA TYR A 128 -3.31 9.73 -5.34
C TYR A 128 -2.76 9.74 -6.75
N TYR A 129 -2.05 10.81 -7.07
CA TYR A 129 -1.77 11.20 -8.42
C TYR A 129 -0.38 11.80 -8.47
N ALA A 130 0.48 11.21 -9.28
CA ALA A 130 1.84 11.65 -9.46
C ALA A 130 2.11 11.75 -10.96
N ILE A 131 2.70 12.86 -11.35
CA ILE A 131 3.24 13.13 -12.66
C ILE A 131 4.75 13.04 -12.54
N VAL A 132 5.35 12.11 -13.26
CA VAL A 132 6.81 11.95 -13.31
C VAL A 132 7.31 12.56 -14.60
N VAL A 133 8.32 13.42 -14.50
CA VAL A 133 9.02 14.03 -15.63
C VAL A 133 10.49 13.64 -15.53
N SER A 134 10.97 12.80 -16.43
CA SER A 134 12.41 12.61 -16.62
C SER A 134 12.91 13.51 -17.74
N ALA A 135 14.04 14.15 -17.51
CA ALA A 135 14.84 14.78 -18.56
C ALA A 135 16.11 13.94 -18.76
N ALA A 136 16.84 14.08 -19.86
CA ALA A 136 18.16 13.47 -20.01
C ALA A 136 19.11 14.53 -20.56
N SER A 137 20.17 14.85 -19.83
CA SER A 137 21.23 15.75 -20.32
C SER A 137 22.28 14.93 -21.07
N SER A 138 22.62 15.36 -22.29
CA SER A 138 23.64 14.72 -23.14
C SER A 138 25.08 14.90 -22.63
N ARG A 139 25.30 15.66 -21.55
CA ARG A 139 26.64 15.88 -20.98
C ARG A 139 27.07 14.86 -19.93
N GLN A 140 26.16 14.04 -19.44
CA GLN A 140 26.35 12.85 -18.59
C GLN A 140 24.92 12.47 -18.15
N GLY A 141 24.44 11.29 -18.54
CA GLY A 141 23.01 10.94 -18.45
C GLY A 141 22.47 10.97 -17.02
N GLU A 142 21.51 11.85 -16.78
CA GLU A 142 20.89 12.13 -15.47
C GLU A 142 19.41 12.52 -15.65
N TRP A 143 18.67 12.66 -14.52
CA TRP A 143 17.34 13.24 -14.25
C TRP A 143 16.10 12.35 -14.08
N ALA A 144 15.42 12.55 -12.94
CA ALA A 144 14.00 12.28 -12.72
C ALA A 144 13.42 13.35 -11.75
N GLY A 145 12.52 14.20 -12.23
CA GLY A 145 11.65 15.05 -11.42
C GLY A 145 10.28 14.40 -11.26
N ALA A 146 9.64 14.57 -10.10
CA ALA A 146 8.27 14.10 -9.88
C ALA A 146 7.43 15.19 -9.22
N ALA A 147 6.31 15.52 -9.85
CA ALA A 147 5.23 16.28 -9.22
C ALA A 147 4.23 15.28 -8.64
N ALA A 148 3.83 15.45 -7.39
CA ALA A 148 2.78 14.64 -6.78
C ALA A 148 1.71 15.54 -6.19
N GLU A 149 0.46 15.15 -6.38
CA GLU A 149 -0.70 15.75 -5.72
C GLU A 149 -1.06 14.90 -4.50
N HIS A 150 -1.18 15.52 -3.34
CA HIS A 150 -1.55 14.81 -2.11
C HIS A 150 -3.02 15.04 -1.74
N SER A 151 -3.81 13.96 -1.65
CA SER A 151 -5.08 13.97 -0.90
C SER A 151 -5.49 12.62 -0.24
N TRP A 152 -4.65 11.96 0.60
CA TRP A 152 -4.98 10.85 1.58
C TRP A 152 -5.39 9.38 1.22
N GLY A 153 -4.50 8.46 0.83
CA GLY A 153 -4.88 7.16 0.24
C GLY A 153 -3.71 6.41 -0.39
N CYS A 154 -3.62 5.10 -0.18
CA CYS A 154 -2.51 4.29 -0.65
C CYS A 154 -2.60 4.06 -2.17
N LEU A 155 -1.43 3.97 -2.81
CA LEU A 155 -1.31 3.63 -4.23
C LEU A 155 -1.55 2.12 -4.41
N GLY A 156 -2.81 1.72 -4.35
CA GLY A 156 -3.24 0.51 -5.05
C GLY A 156 -3.33 0.82 -6.54
N LEU A 157 -3.21 -0.20 -7.39
CA LEU A 157 -3.64 -0.08 -8.78
C LEU A 157 -5.18 0.02 -8.76
N SER A 158 -5.67 1.20 -8.39
CA SER A 158 -7.03 1.62 -8.68
C SER A 158 -7.14 1.57 -10.19
N GLY A 159 -8.00 0.68 -10.70
CA GLY A 159 -8.51 0.83 -12.06
C GLY A 159 -9.31 2.13 -12.11
N SER A 160 -8.61 3.26 -12.20
CA SER A 160 -9.25 4.53 -12.52
C SER A 160 -9.88 4.35 -13.89
N GLN A 161 -11.20 4.44 -13.93
CA GLN A 161 -12.10 4.28 -15.07
C GLN A 161 -11.86 5.30 -16.21
N LEU A 162 -10.70 5.97 -16.27
CA LEU A 162 -10.29 6.76 -17.43
C LEU A 162 -10.03 5.88 -18.66
N PHE A 163 -9.87 4.55 -18.48
CA PHE A 163 -9.79 3.60 -19.58
C PHE A 163 -10.51 2.28 -19.23
N PRO A 164 -11.83 2.18 -19.50
CA PRO A 164 -12.62 0.98 -19.18
C PRO A 164 -12.12 -0.30 -19.86
N ASP A 165 -11.31 -0.19 -20.92
CA ASP A 165 -10.82 -1.33 -21.70
C ASP A 165 -9.30 -1.62 -21.57
N SER A 166 -8.55 -0.80 -20.82
CA SER A 166 -7.11 -1.02 -20.65
C SER A 166 -6.71 -1.17 -19.18
N LEU A 167 -6.42 -2.40 -18.79
CA LEU A 167 -5.69 -2.70 -17.56
C LEU A 167 -4.41 -1.83 -17.49
N PRO A 168 -4.04 -1.32 -16.30
CA PRO A 168 -3.00 -0.33 -16.17
C PRO A 168 -1.67 -0.85 -16.75
N PRO A 169 -0.94 0.00 -17.50
CA PRO A 169 0.29 -0.39 -18.20
C PRO A 169 1.39 -0.88 -17.26
N GLY A 170 1.29 -0.59 -15.95
CA GLY A 170 2.23 -1.04 -14.92
C GLY A 170 2.16 -2.52 -14.57
N ALA A 171 1.04 -3.19 -14.82
CA ALA A 171 0.80 -4.55 -14.32
C ALA A 171 1.76 -5.64 -14.84
N PRO A 172 2.29 -5.61 -16.09
CA PRO A 172 3.36 -6.50 -16.52
C PRO A 172 4.64 -6.43 -15.68
N TYR A 173 4.90 -5.31 -15.02
CA TYR A 173 6.19 -5.02 -14.38
C TYR A 173 6.22 -5.27 -12.87
N VAL A 174 5.08 -5.53 -12.23
CA VAL A 174 4.99 -5.84 -10.80
C VAL A 174 5.02 -7.35 -10.55
N ASP A 175 5.53 -7.79 -9.41
CA ASP A 175 5.54 -9.21 -9.05
C ASP A 175 4.18 -9.65 -8.45
N ILE A 176 3.46 -8.72 -7.82
CA ILE A 176 2.12 -8.92 -7.21
C ILE A 176 1.21 -7.77 -7.62
N ILE A 177 -0.06 -8.07 -7.89
CA ILE A 177 -1.08 -7.08 -8.24
C ILE A 177 -1.86 -6.71 -6.98
N CYS A 178 -1.84 -5.43 -6.59
CA CYS A 178 -2.63 -4.91 -5.49
C CYS A 178 -3.83 -4.13 -6.03
N VAL A 179 -5.05 -4.56 -5.68
CA VAL A 179 -6.30 -4.00 -6.21
C VAL A 179 -7.06 -3.27 -5.11
N ASN A 180 -7.47 -2.04 -5.40
CA ASN A 180 -8.40 -1.27 -4.57
C ASN A 180 -9.78 -1.33 -5.23
N SER A 181 -10.79 -1.84 -4.52
CA SER A 181 -12.14 -2.01 -5.07
C SER A 181 -13.19 -1.59 -4.05
N TYR A 182 -14.11 -0.74 -4.49
CA TYR A 182 -15.16 -0.13 -3.68
C TYR A 182 -16.54 -0.33 -4.31
N LEU A 183 -16.82 -1.59 -4.67
CA LEU A 183 -18.08 -2.04 -5.26
C LEU A 183 -19.22 -1.80 -4.27
N SER A 184 -20.40 -1.44 -4.77
CA SER A 184 -21.55 -0.98 -3.98
C SER A 184 -21.38 0.37 -3.25
N TRP A 185 -20.16 0.94 -3.23
CA TRP A 185 -19.87 2.18 -2.49
C TRP A 185 -19.69 3.42 -3.39
N TYR A 186 -18.78 3.35 -4.37
CA TYR A 186 -18.56 4.46 -5.32
C TYR A 186 -19.32 4.26 -6.65
N HIS A 187 -19.79 3.05 -6.90
CA HIS A 187 -20.64 2.66 -8.02
C HIS A 187 -21.68 1.66 -7.50
N ASP A 188 -22.81 1.55 -8.20
CA ASP A 188 -23.92 0.65 -7.80
C ASP A 188 -24.32 0.85 -6.33
N PHE A 189 -24.47 2.12 -5.94
CA PHE A 189 -24.68 2.57 -4.56
C PHE A 189 -25.73 1.76 -3.81
N GLY A 190 -25.34 1.08 -2.73
CA GLY A 190 -26.27 0.33 -1.88
C GLY A 190 -26.61 -1.08 -2.37
N HIS A 191 -26.22 -1.46 -3.59
CA HIS A 191 -26.49 -2.78 -4.16
C HIS A 191 -25.43 -3.80 -3.74
N LEU A 192 -25.63 -4.47 -2.61
CA LEU A 192 -24.68 -5.44 -2.07
C LEU A 192 -24.59 -6.72 -2.92
N GLU A 193 -25.68 -7.07 -3.59
CA GLU A 193 -25.83 -8.25 -4.44
C GLU A 193 -24.85 -8.26 -5.64
N VAL A 194 -24.38 -7.09 -6.07
CA VAL A 194 -23.46 -6.99 -7.22
C VAL A 194 -22.02 -7.31 -6.86
N ILE A 195 -21.64 -7.23 -5.58
CA ILE A 195 -20.25 -7.31 -5.11
C ILE A 195 -19.63 -8.63 -5.53
N GLN A 196 -20.32 -9.75 -5.28
CA GLN A 196 -19.74 -11.07 -5.54
C GLN A 196 -19.45 -11.28 -7.04
N LEU A 197 -20.40 -10.90 -7.89
CA LEU A 197 -20.28 -11.03 -9.34
C LEU A 197 -19.16 -10.14 -9.89
N GLN A 198 -19.17 -8.86 -9.51
CA GLN A 198 -18.20 -7.88 -10.02
C GLN A 198 -16.79 -8.16 -9.53
N LEU A 199 -16.62 -8.51 -8.24
CA LEU A 199 -15.30 -8.80 -7.67
C LEU A 199 -14.70 -10.08 -8.27
N ALA A 200 -15.50 -11.14 -8.41
CA ALA A 200 -15.05 -12.37 -9.03
C ALA A 200 -14.61 -12.13 -10.49
N THR A 201 -15.40 -11.38 -11.26
CA THR A 201 -15.07 -11.01 -12.64
C THR A 201 -13.79 -10.17 -12.70
N GLN A 202 -13.63 -9.19 -11.80
CA GLN A 202 -12.43 -8.36 -11.72
C GLN A 202 -11.18 -9.22 -11.48
N PHE A 203 -11.23 -10.11 -10.49
CA PHE A 203 -10.13 -11.03 -10.17
C PHE A 203 -9.80 -12.00 -11.31
N GLU A 204 -10.81 -12.58 -11.96
CA GLU A 204 -10.60 -13.47 -13.11
C GLU A 204 -9.96 -12.75 -14.29
N ASN A 205 -10.39 -11.52 -14.58
CA ASN A 205 -9.81 -10.72 -15.66
C ASN A 205 -8.34 -10.39 -15.39
N TRP A 206 -8.00 -10.01 -14.16
CA TRP A 206 -6.63 -9.77 -13.73
C TRP A 206 -5.78 -11.03 -13.83
N TYR A 207 -6.26 -12.14 -13.27
CA TYR A 207 -5.49 -13.37 -13.23
C TYR A 207 -5.31 -13.96 -14.63
N ARG A 208 -6.38 -14.05 -15.44
CA ARG A 208 -6.29 -14.57 -16.82
C ARG A 208 -5.26 -13.84 -17.66
N LYS A 209 -5.13 -12.52 -17.49
CA LYS A 209 -4.21 -11.71 -18.29
C LYS A 209 -2.76 -11.78 -17.81
N TYR A 210 -2.51 -11.76 -16.50
CA TYR A 210 -1.15 -11.61 -15.99
C TYR A 210 -0.59 -12.85 -15.29
N GLN A 211 -1.45 -13.77 -14.84
CA GLN A 211 -1.08 -14.97 -14.08
C GLN A 211 -0.18 -14.63 -12.86
N LYS A 212 -0.54 -13.57 -12.14
CA LYS A 212 0.18 -13.06 -10.96
C LYS A 212 -0.67 -13.15 -9.70
N PRO A 213 -0.06 -13.33 -8.52
CA PRO A 213 -0.77 -13.26 -7.25
C PRO A 213 -1.45 -11.89 -7.07
N ILE A 214 -2.63 -11.91 -6.47
CA ILE A 214 -3.46 -10.71 -6.26
C ILE A 214 -3.63 -10.47 -4.75
N ILE A 215 -3.50 -9.22 -4.32
CA ILE A 215 -3.86 -8.76 -2.98
C ILE A 215 -5.01 -7.75 -3.12
N GLN A 216 -6.12 -7.97 -2.42
CA GLN A 216 -7.12 -6.92 -2.24
C GLN A 216 -6.56 -5.91 -1.25
N SER A 217 -5.96 -4.83 -1.73
CA SER A 217 -5.23 -3.87 -0.90
C SER A 217 -6.13 -2.85 -0.21
N GLU A 218 -7.31 -2.58 -0.77
CA GLU A 218 -8.32 -1.75 -0.13
C GLU A 218 -9.74 -2.22 -0.50
N TYR A 219 -10.59 -2.36 0.50
CA TYR A 219 -12.04 -2.53 0.35
C TYR A 219 -12.75 -2.08 1.62
N GLY A 220 -13.93 -1.46 1.49
CA GLY A 220 -14.72 -1.02 2.64
C GLY A 220 -15.68 0.14 2.35
N ALA A 221 -16.69 0.29 3.20
CA ALA A 221 -17.67 1.38 3.15
C ALA A 221 -17.51 2.33 4.33
N ASP A 222 -17.92 3.59 4.15
CA ASP A 222 -17.99 4.52 5.28
C ASP A 222 -19.14 4.10 6.19
N ALA A 223 -18.92 4.18 7.51
CA ALA A 223 -19.90 3.90 8.54
C ALA A 223 -19.86 4.96 9.62
N ILE A 224 -21.00 5.58 9.89
CA ILE A 224 -21.14 6.56 10.97
C ILE A 224 -21.37 5.78 12.26
N VAL A 225 -20.49 5.94 13.24
CA VAL A 225 -20.62 5.24 14.53
C VAL A 225 -21.96 5.57 15.19
N GLY A 226 -22.68 4.53 15.61
CA GLY A 226 -24.01 4.62 16.20
C GLY A 226 -25.16 4.84 15.21
N LEU A 227 -24.90 4.95 13.90
CA LEU A 227 -25.95 4.95 12.89
C LEU A 227 -26.34 3.51 12.57
N HIS A 228 -27.52 3.11 13.02
CA HIS A 228 -28.08 1.78 12.79
C HIS A 228 -29.33 1.87 11.93
N HIS A 229 -29.52 0.90 11.02
CA HIS A 229 -30.74 0.82 10.21
C HIS A 229 -31.03 -0.63 9.79
N ASP A 230 -32.31 -0.99 9.78
CA ASP A 230 -32.83 -2.25 9.25
C ASP A 230 -34.00 -1.96 8.29
N PRO A 231 -33.93 -2.34 7.01
CA PRO A 231 -32.84 -3.05 6.33
C PRO A 231 -31.54 -2.22 6.26
N PRO A 232 -30.35 -2.82 6.13
CA PRO A 232 -29.08 -2.09 6.08
C PRO A 232 -29.04 -1.03 4.96
N LEU A 233 -28.62 0.19 5.29
CA LEU A 233 -28.48 1.31 4.34
C LEU A 233 -27.06 1.87 4.38
N MET A 234 -26.61 2.47 3.28
CA MET A 234 -25.31 3.13 3.22
C MET A 234 -25.09 4.03 4.44
N PHE A 235 -23.85 4.04 4.94
CA PHE A 235 -23.43 4.70 6.19
C PHE A 235 -23.87 4.04 7.51
N SER A 236 -24.80 3.08 7.52
CA SER A 236 -25.10 2.32 8.74
C SER A 236 -23.98 1.33 9.07
N GLU A 237 -23.86 0.98 10.36
CA GLU A 237 -22.89 -0.04 10.79
C GLU A 237 -23.22 -1.43 10.20
N GLU A 238 -24.51 -1.75 10.05
CA GLU A 238 -24.96 -3.00 9.42
C GLU A 238 -24.52 -3.07 7.96
N TYR A 239 -24.65 -1.98 7.20
CA TYR A 239 -24.26 -1.97 5.79
C TYR A 239 -22.75 -2.16 5.62
N GLN A 240 -21.93 -1.55 6.48
CA GLN A 240 -20.48 -1.79 6.46
C GLN A 240 -20.15 -3.25 6.71
N LYS A 241 -20.84 -3.89 7.66
CA LYS A 241 -20.66 -5.30 7.98
C LYS A 241 -21.06 -6.19 6.80
N ASP A 242 -22.26 -5.99 6.26
CA ASP A 242 -22.80 -6.82 5.18
C ASP A 242 -21.96 -6.68 3.90
N LEU A 243 -21.49 -5.47 3.59
CA LEU A 243 -20.56 -5.24 2.48
C LEU A 243 -19.28 -6.07 2.65
N LEU A 244 -18.66 -6.04 3.84
CA LEU A 244 -17.46 -6.81 4.10
C LEU A 244 -17.72 -8.32 3.96
N GLU A 245 -18.86 -8.81 4.43
CA GLU A 245 -19.26 -10.21 4.27
C GLU A 245 -19.37 -10.62 2.79
N GLN A 246 -19.97 -9.78 1.93
CA GLN A 246 -20.04 -10.04 0.49
C GLN A 246 -18.66 -10.14 -0.17
N TYR A 247 -17.72 -9.27 0.22
CA TYR A 247 -16.32 -9.37 -0.23
C TYR A 247 -15.66 -10.66 0.25
N HIS A 248 -15.86 -11.03 1.51
CA HIS A 248 -15.25 -12.21 2.15
C HIS A 248 -15.62 -13.51 1.44
N VAL A 249 -16.84 -13.63 0.90
CA VAL A 249 -17.28 -14.80 0.11
C VAL A 249 -16.34 -15.04 -1.09
N VAL A 250 -16.10 -13.99 -1.89
CA VAL A 250 -15.23 -14.11 -3.07
C VAL A 250 -13.77 -14.27 -2.68
N LEU A 251 -13.31 -13.55 -1.64
CA LEU A 251 -11.95 -13.68 -1.13
C LEU A 251 -11.68 -15.13 -0.66
N ASP A 252 -12.64 -15.79 -0.01
CA ASP A 252 -12.51 -17.18 0.42
C ASP A 252 -12.53 -18.20 -0.71
N GLN A 253 -13.22 -17.89 -1.81
CA GLN A 253 -13.16 -18.68 -3.04
C GLN A 253 -11.78 -18.54 -3.69
N LYS A 254 -11.34 -17.30 -3.92
CA LYS A 254 -10.14 -17.00 -4.73
C LYS A 254 -8.82 -17.15 -4.00
N ARG A 255 -8.82 -17.17 -2.66
CA ARG A 255 -7.62 -17.46 -1.86
C ARG A 255 -7.05 -18.86 -2.03
N LYS A 256 -7.85 -19.78 -2.56
CA LYS A 256 -7.43 -21.15 -2.86
C LYS A 256 -6.70 -21.25 -4.21
N GLU A 257 -6.72 -20.16 -4.97
CA GLU A 257 -6.21 -20.10 -6.33
C GLU A 257 -5.04 -19.11 -6.40
N TYR A 258 -5.33 -17.81 -6.40
CA TYR A 258 -4.35 -16.76 -6.71
C TYR A 258 -4.47 -15.47 -5.89
N VAL A 259 -5.50 -15.35 -5.03
CA VAL A 259 -5.59 -14.24 -4.07
C VAL A 259 -4.77 -14.58 -2.83
N VAL A 260 -3.75 -13.78 -2.52
CA VAL A 260 -2.78 -14.09 -1.46
C VAL A 260 -2.86 -13.14 -0.26
N GLY A 261 -3.77 -12.17 -0.29
CA GLY A 261 -3.97 -11.25 0.83
C GLY A 261 -5.22 -10.39 0.71
N GLU A 262 -5.70 -9.93 1.86
CA GLU A 262 -6.80 -8.98 2.00
C GLU A 262 -6.42 -7.92 3.04
N LEU A 263 -6.63 -6.65 2.69
CA LEU A 263 -6.37 -5.50 3.54
C LEU A 263 -7.60 -4.59 3.50
N ILE A 264 -8.27 -4.49 4.65
CA ILE A 264 -9.42 -3.61 4.80
C ILE A 264 -9.00 -2.14 4.68
N TRP A 265 -9.89 -1.31 4.15
CA TRP A 265 -9.74 0.13 4.21
C TRP A 265 -10.85 0.72 5.10
N ASN A 266 -10.56 1.27 6.27
CA ASN A 266 -9.24 1.47 6.89
C ASN A 266 -9.22 1.00 8.35
N PHE A 267 -8.04 0.92 8.97
CA PHE A 267 -7.91 0.55 10.38
C PHE A 267 -8.79 1.45 11.27
N ALA A 268 -8.67 2.77 11.13
CA ALA A 268 -9.47 3.73 11.90
C ALA A 268 -9.88 4.95 11.06
N ASP A 269 -10.94 5.63 11.48
CA ASP A 269 -11.36 6.90 10.88
C ASP A 269 -10.23 7.94 10.93
N PHE A 270 -10.12 8.76 9.89
CA PHE A 270 -9.08 9.79 9.78
C PHE A 270 -9.62 11.07 9.10
N MET A 271 -8.91 12.18 9.24
CA MET A 271 -9.35 13.48 8.69
C MET A 271 -8.97 13.60 7.22
N THR A 272 -9.84 14.27 6.47
CA THR A 272 -9.65 14.67 5.07
C THR A 272 -10.11 16.11 4.90
N ASP A 273 -9.86 16.69 3.73
CA ASP A 273 -10.42 17.99 3.37
C ASP A 273 -11.94 18.01 3.45
N GLN A 274 -12.46 19.22 3.69
CA GLN A 274 -13.89 19.46 3.70
C GLN A 274 -14.44 19.27 2.29
N SER A 275 -15.36 18.33 2.15
CA SER A 275 -16.10 18.09 0.92
C SER A 275 -17.43 17.42 1.24
N PRO A 276 -18.46 17.57 0.39
CA PRO A 276 -19.77 16.96 0.63
C PRO A 276 -19.75 15.45 0.95
N PRO A 277 -18.93 14.59 0.32
CA PRO A 277 -18.90 13.16 0.65
C PRO A 277 -18.10 12.81 1.90
N ARG A 278 -17.48 13.77 2.61
CA ARG A 278 -16.61 13.53 3.77
C ARG A 278 -17.22 14.10 5.05
N VAL A 279 -18.07 13.30 5.69
CA VAL A 279 -18.71 13.66 6.96
C VAL A 279 -17.68 13.66 8.09
N MET A 280 -17.06 14.81 8.38
CA MET A 280 -15.94 14.95 9.33
C MET A 280 -14.79 13.95 9.07
N GLY A 281 -14.29 13.95 7.84
CA GLY A 281 -13.21 13.07 7.39
C GLY A 281 -13.70 11.81 6.67
N ASN A 282 -12.81 10.83 6.60
CA ASN A 282 -13.10 9.49 6.09
C ASN A 282 -13.61 8.60 7.24
N LYS A 283 -14.75 7.94 7.03
CA LYS A 283 -15.44 7.10 8.02
C LYS A 283 -15.41 5.61 7.66
N LYS A 284 -14.52 5.19 6.77
CA LYS A 284 -14.30 3.78 6.42
C LYS A 284 -13.56 2.98 7.49
N GLY A 285 -13.16 3.63 8.59
CA GLY A 285 -12.49 2.98 9.70
C GLY A 285 -13.33 1.84 10.28
N ILE A 286 -12.66 0.71 10.58
CA ILE A 286 -13.21 -0.36 11.41
C ILE A 286 -13.32 0.10 12.87
N PHE A 287 -12.41 0.99 13.27
CA PHE A 287 -12.45 1.71 14.53
C PHE A 287 -12.75 3.20 14.29
N THR A 288 -13.32 3.86 15.28
CA THR A 288 -13.38 5.32 15.31
C THR A 288 -11.97 5.90 15.43
N ARG A 289 -11.82 7.20 15.20
CA ARG A 289 -10.54 7.91 15.43
C ARG A 289 -10.09 7.79 16.89
N GLN A 290 -10.98 7.57 17.85
CA GLN A 290 -10.65 7.34 19.27
C GLN A 290 -10.48 5.85 19.61
N ARG A 291 -10.34 5.00 18.58
CA ARG A 291 -10.09 3.56 18.69
C ARG A 291 -11.23 2.79 19.36
N GLN A 292 -12.45 3.32 19.28
CA GLN A 292 -13.65 2.59 19.66
C GLN A 292 -14.09 1.67 18.51
N PRO A 293 -14.41 0.39 18.76
CA PRO A 293 -14.78 -0.53 17.70
C PRO A 293 -16.18 -0.22 17.15
N LYS A 294 -16.34 -0.30 15.82
CA LYS A 294 -17.66 -0.40 15.17
C LYS A 294 -18.09 -1.87 15.06
N GLY A 295 -19.31 -2.15 14.64
CA GLY A 295 -19.84 -3.49 14.42
C GLY A 295 -18.93 -4.37 13.54
N ALA A 296 -18.34 -3.80 12.50
CA ALA A 296 -17.41 -4.49 11.60
C ALA A 296 -16.13 -5.01 12.28
N ALA A 297 -15.69 -4.41 13.39
CA ALA A 297 -14.51 -4.87 14.12
C ALA A 297 -14.69 -6.30 14.67
N PHE A 298 -15.91 -6.63 15.10
CA PHE A 298 -16.22 -7.95 15.62
C PHE A 298 -16.30 -9.00 14.50
N LEU A 299 -16.84 -8.63 13.33
CA LEU A 299 -16.82 -9.46 12.13
C LEU A 299 -15.38 -9.82 11.74
N LEU A 300 -14.50 -8.82 11.61
CA LEU A 300 -13.11 -9.05 11.21
C LEU A 300 -12.33 -9.85 12.25
N ARG A 301 -12.57 -9.62 13.55
CA ARG A 301 -11.98 -10.43 14.60
C ARG A 301 -12.34 -11.91 14.43
N GLN A 302 -13.62 -12.22 14.22
CA GLN A 302 -14.07 -13.60 14.01
C GLN A 302 -13.44 -14.23 12.77
N ARG A 303 -13.45 -13.50 11.65
CA ARG A 303 -12.82 -13.93 10.40
C ARG A 303 -11.35 -14.24 10.59
N TYR A 304 -10.54 -13.28 11.01
CA TYR A 304 -9.09 -13.48 11.11
C TYR A 304 -8.70 -14.50 12.16
N TRP A 305 -9.47 -14.65 13.24
CA TRP A 305 -9.27 -15.74 14.18
C TRP A 305 -9.52 -17.12 13.56
N LYS A 306 -10.62 -17.26 12.80
CA LYS A 306 -10.92 -18.49 12.05
C LYS A 306 -9.81 -18.82 11.06
N LEU A 307 -9.39 -17.85 10.25
CA LEU A 307 -8.36 -18.06 9.23
C LEU A 307 -7.01 -18.44 9.84
N ALA A 308 -6.60 -17.75 10.91
CA ALA A 308 -5.35 -18.06 11.60
C ALA A 308 -5.32 -19.49 12.15
N ASN A 309 -6.45 -19.99 12.65
CA ASN A 309 -6.54 -21.36 13.13
C ASN A 309 -6.48 -22.36 11.96
N GLU A 310 -7.22 -22.15 10.89
CA GLU A 310 -7.19 -23.01 9.69
C GLU A 310 -5.75 -23.13 9.12
N THR A 311 -5.03 -22.02 9.01
CA THR A 311 -3.66 -22.02 8.47
C THR A 311 -2.66 -22.71 9.42
N ARG A 312 -2.81 -22.55 10.75
CA ARG A 312 -1.94 -23.21 11.73
C ARG A 312 -2.05 -24.73 11.69
N TYR A 313 -3.27 -25.27 11.58
CA TYR A 313 -3.47 -26.72 11.57
C TYR A 313 -3.00 -27.37 10.25
N HIS A 314 -3.18 -26.69 9.11
CA HIS A 314 -2.67 -27.19 7.83
C HIS A 314 -1.14 -27.32 7.80
N TRP A 315 -0.42 -26.38 8.41
CA TRP A 315 1.05 -26.43 8.50
C TRP A 315 1.56 -27.54 9.42
N SER A 316 0.88 -27.78 10.55
CA SER A 316 1.21 -28.91 11.44
C SER A 316 0.95 -30.28 10.79
N ALA A 317 -0.13 -30.41 10.00
CA ALA A 317 -0.43 -31.62 9.26
C ALA A 317 0.59 -31.90 8.13
N MET A 318 0.98 -30.88 7.35
CA MET A 318 2.05 -31.01 6.33
C MET A 318 3.39 -31.38 6.96
N LYS A 319 3.78 -30.75 8.07
CA LYS A 319 5.01 -31.13 8.79
C LYS A 319 4.98 -32.59 9.26
N SER A 320 3.84 -33.08 9.73
CA SER A 320 3.71 -34.48 10.13
C SER A 320 3.81 -35.48 8.97
N GLN A 321 3.43 -35.07 7.74
CA GLN A 321 3.56 -35.91 6.54
C GLN A 321 4.97 -35.85 5.92
N CYS A 322 5.66 -34.71 5.97
CA CYS A 322 7.01 -34.58 5.42
C CYS A 322 8.11 -35.26 6.26
N VAL A 323 7.83 -35.66 7.50
CA VAL A 323 8.78 -36.43 8.33
C VAL A 323 8.77 -37.94 7.99
N GLY A 324 7.82 -38.41 7.15
CA GLY A 324 7.68 -39.82 6.76
C GLY A 324 8.37 -40.23 5.45
N MET A 325 8.95 -39.30 4.68
CA MET A 325 9.59 -39.60 3.39
C MET A 325 10.90 -38.81 3.23
N SER A 326 11.93 -39.17 4.00
CA SER A 326 13.32 -38.90 3.61
C SER A 326 13.79 -40.06 2.72
N PRO A 327 14.18 -39.82 1.45
CA PRO A 327 14.86 -40.83 0.64
C PRO A 327 16.39 -40.86 0.87
N PHE A 328 16.90 -40.16 1.88
CA PHE A 328 18.31 -40.22 2.23
C PHE A 328 18.49 -40.86 3.60
N THR A 329 18.53 -42.20 3.57
CA THR A 329 19.20 -43.01 4.58
C THR A 329 20.48 -43.53 3.95
N LEU A 330 21.61 -42.89 4.28
CA LEU A 330 22.93 -43.48 4.51
C LEU A 330 23.89 -42.38 4.97
#